data_AF-A0A924CR63-F1
#
_entry.id   AF-A0A924CR63-F1
#
_cell.length_a   1.000
_cell.length_b   1.000
_cell.length_c   1.000
_cell.angle_alpha   90.00
_cell.angle_beta   90.00
_cell.angle_gamma   90.00
#
_symmetry.space_group_name_H-M   'P 1'
#
loop_
_entity.id
_entity.type
_entity.pdbx_description
1 polymer ?
#
loop_
_entity_poly.entity_id
_entity_poly.type
_entity_poly.pdbx_seq_one_letter_code
_entity_poly.pdbx_strand_id
1 'polypeptide(L)'
;MPQTSIEADGVEADIEGDLLGRSGRLDLESSSVSEMCESEVAEALAAETFVQSGLQHQDQGDYAQAIQDFLNAVTHYRAIQNVGGEERALGSLGLACYNAGDHARAIEYSTRSFKLACQTNNHINAVKVLGTIGNAYRHLGNSIQAIHYQNESRALAEHIGDQRGAMAAFNNLGLAFKAIQDYDQAILNEKQALNLAQQLKDRTVEAQVLKNLGNAYYASGQPAQAVHYYERRLHLARSLNQPRLEAQVLKNLSTACYSTGNPEKAINYTIARLNLSKLLKDLRGEEQALRSLGVFYEGLGQVHQAAERYEMRLQVARKLEDLSLFQQAQDDLKRIFCNLGDFDRVHQFSHESLHPA
;
A
#
# COMPACT_ATOMS: atom_id res chain seq x y z
N MET A 1 -3.12 -1.54 -32.20
CA MET A 1 -3.72 -1.51 -30.84
C MET A 1 -2.57 -1.54 -29.85
N PRO A 2 -2.29 -0.45 -29.11
CA PRO A 2 -1.17 -0.47 -28.19
C PRO A 2 -1.61 -1.15 -26.88
N GLN A 3 -0.82 -2.13 -26.46
CA GLN A 3 -0.88 -2.74 -25.14
C GLN A 3 -0.65 -1.64 -24.10
N THR A 4 -1.67 -1.33 -23.31
CA THR A 4 -1.53 -0.56 -22.08
C THR A 4 -0.78 -1.43 -21.08
N SER A 5 0.52 -1.18 -20.96
CA SER A 5 1.34 -1.63 -19.84
C SER A 5 0.69 -1.14 -18.56
N ILE A 6 0.08 -2.06 -17.82
CA ILE A 6 -0.31 -1.83 -16.44
C ILE A 6 1.01 -1.69 -15.69
N GLU A 7 1.42 -0.45 -15.43
CA GLU A 7 2.47 -0.16 -14.46
C GLU A 7 2.05 -0.86 -13.16
N ALA A 8 2.87 -1.80 -12.72
CA ALA A 8 2.76 -2.38 -11.40
C ALA A 8 2.93 -1.23 -10.41
N ASP A 9 1.79 -0.72 -9.90
CA ASP A 9 1.77 0.14 -8.73
C ASP A 9 2.53 -0.63 -7.63
N GLY A 10 3.74 -0.16 -7.35
CA GLY A 10 4.50 -0.57 -6.18
C GLY A 10 3.59 -0.38 -4.98
N VAL A 11 3.13 -1.50 -4.41
CA VAL A 11 2.49 -1.51 -3.11
C VAL A 11 3.59 -1.12 -2.13
N GLU A 12 3.65 0.17 -1.78
CA GLU A 12 4.30 0.62 -0.56
C GLU A 12 3.75 -0.27 0.57
N ALA A 13 4.63 -1.12 1.10
CA ALA A 13 4.40 -1.85 2.33
C ALA A 13 4.50 -0.85 3.48
N ASP A 14 3.47 -0.02 3.65
CA ASP A 14 3.33 0.87 4.79
C ASP A 14 2.62 0.13 5.92
N ILE A 15 3.45 -0.51 6.75
CA ILE A 15 3.46 -0.51 8.23
C ILE A 15 2.09 -0.43 8.93
N GLU A 16 1.67 -1.56 9.50
CA GLU A 16 1.03 -1.58 10.83
C GLU A 16 1.88 -2.45 11.76
N GLY A 17 2.98 -1.87 12.23
CA GLY A 17 3.52 -2.16 13.56
C GLY A 17 2.90 -1.17 14.52
N ASP A 18 1.86 -1.59 15.26
CA ASP A 18 1.64 -1.21 16.66
C ASP A 18 0.34 -1.82 17.20
N LEU A 19 0.46 -3.05 17.72
CA LEU A 19 -0.34 -3.52 18.85
C LEU A 19 0.55 -4.43 19.71
N LEU A 20 1.67 -3.90 20.19
CA LEU A 20 2.22 -4.37 21.47
C LEU A 20 1.31 -3.84 22.58
N GLY A 21 0.18 -4.52 22.75
CA GLY A 21 -0.54 -4.51 23.99
C GLY A 21 0.39 -5.01 25.09
N ARG A 22 1.11 -4.08 25.73
CA ARG A 22 1.58 -4.28 27.09
C ARG A 22 0.37 -4.48 27.99
N SER A 23 0.06 -5.75 28.26
CA SER A 23 -0.45 -6.26 29.53
C SER A 23 -0.93 -7.70 29.33
N GLY A 24 0.03 -8.59 29.13
CA GLY A 24 -0.14 -10.02 29.38
C GLY A 24 0.89 -10.44 30.40
N ARG A 25 0.91 -9.78 31.57
CA ARG A 25 1.55 -10.38 32.75
C ARG A 25 0.77 -11.67 32.95
N LEU A 26 1.44 -12.81 32.88
CA LEU A 26 0.84 -14.08 33.26
C LEU A 26 0.20 -13.87 34.63
N ASP A 27 -1.14 -13.83 34.67
CA ASP A 27 -1.86 -14.20 35.88
C ASP A 27 -1.54 -15.69 36.05
N LEU A 28 -0.43 -15.94 36.74
CA LEU A 28 -0.14 -17.22 37.35
C LEU A 28 -1.20 -17.36 38.45
N GLU A 29 -2.41 -17.76 38.05
CA GLU A 29 -3.38 -18.30 38.98
C GLU A 29 -2.67 -19.42 39.76
N SER A 30 -2.65 -19.23 41.07
CA SER A 30 -1.78 -19.89 42.03
C SER A 30 -2.17 -21.35 42.31
N SER A 31 -2.58 -22.11 41.30
CA SER A 31 -2.94 -23.53 41.46
C SER A 31 -2.34 -24.49 40.42
N SER A 32 -1.45 -24.04 39.52
CA SER A 32 -0.77 -24.92 38.54
C SER A 32 0.77 -24.94 38.64
N VAL A 33 1.38 -24.20 39.57
CA VAL A 33 2.86 -24.12 39.73
C VAL A 33 3.46 -25.38 40.39
N SER A 34 2.71 -26.48 40.52
CA SER A 34 3.12 -27.60 41.36
C SER A 34 3.96 -28.70 40.68
N GLU A 35 4.32 -28.63 39.39
CA GLU A 35 5.03 -29.77 38.78
C GLU A 35 5.79 -29.49 37.46
N MET A 36 6.35 -28.29 37.24
CA MET A 36 7.26 -28.08 36.11
C MET A 36 8.71 -28.39 36.50
N CYS A 37 9.38 -29.26 35.74
CA CYS A 37 10.82 -29.52 35.95
C CYS A 37 11.66 -28.30 35.55
N GLU A 38 12.82 -28.10 36.18
CA GLU A 38 13.74 -26.99 35.88
C GLU A 38 14.11 -26.89 34.38
N SER A 39 14.17 -28.03 33.69
CA SER A 39 14.40 -28.07 32.24
C SER A 39 13.25 -27.48 31.42
N GLU A 40 12.00 -27.71 31.80
CA GLU A 40 10.83 -27.19 31.09
C GLU A 40 10.71 -25.68 31.27
N VAL A 41 11.07 -25.17 32.45
CA VAL A 41 11.13 -23.73 32.73
C VAL A 41 12.23 -23.07 31.89
N ALA A 42 13.40 -23.70 31.76
CA ALA A 42 14.49 -23.19 30.92
C ALA A 42 14.10 -23.16 29.43
N GLU A 43 13.46 -24.21 28.93
CA GLU A 43 12.94 -24.30 27.55
C GLU A 43 11.86 -23.24 27.27
N ALA A 44 10.93 -23.02 28.21
CA ALA A 44 9.92 -21.98 28.10
C ALA A 44 10.54 -20.57 28.07
N LEU A 45 11.55 -20.29 28.90
CA LEU A 45 12.24 -19.01 28.92
C LEU A 45 13.04 -18.78 27.62
N ALA A 46 13.70 -19.82 27.11
CA ALA A 46 14.39 -19.78 25.82
C ALA A 46 13.40 -19.46 24.69
N ALA A 47 12.25 -20.14 24.66
CA ALA A 47 11.20 -19.89 23.67
C ALA A 47 10.72 -18.43 23.68
N GLU A 48 10.40 -17.88 24.86
CA GLU A 48 9.96 -16.48 24.99
C GLU A 48 11.08 -15.52 24.59
N THR A 49 12.35 -15.83 24.89
CA THR A 49 13.50 -15.02 24.46
C THR A 49 13.60 -14.95 22.94
N PHE A 50 13.45 -16.09 22.26
CA PHE A 50 13.41 -16.14 20.81
C PHE A 50 12.21 -15.39 20.22
N VAL A 51 11.03 -15.47 20.84
CA VAL A 51 9.87 -14.67 20.39
C VAL A 51 10.17 -13.17 20.48
N GLN A 52 10.75 -12.70 21.60
CA GLN A 52 11.09 -11.28 21.75
C GLN A 52 12.16 -10.82 20.74
N SER A 53 13.22 -11.63 20.56
CA SER A 53 14.25 -11.38 19.56
C SER A 53 13.66 -11.32 18.15
N GLY A 54 12.79 -12.27 17.80
CA GLY A 54 12.15 -12.33 16.50
C GLY A 54 11.26 -11.12 16.22
N LEU A 55 10.50 -10.66 17.21
CA LEU A 55 9.70 -9.43 17.11
C LEU A 55 10.60 -8.20 16.89
N GLN A 56 11.71 -8.10 17.61
CA GLN A 56 12.66 -7.01 17.44
C GLN A 56 13.31 -7.00 16.05
N HIS A 57 13.73 -8.16 15.53
CA HIS A 57 14.27 -8.27 14.18
C HIS A 57 13.21 -7.92 13.13
N GLN A 58 11.95 -8.29 13.35
CA GLN A 58 10.84 -7.92 12.47
C GLN A 58 10.61 -6.41 12.44
N ASP A 59 10.65 -5.74 13.60
CA ASP A 59 10.51 -4.28 13.69
C ASP A 59 11.67 -3.54 13.01
N GLN A 60 12.85 -4.17 12.93
CA GLN A 60 14.03 -3.67 12.20
C GLN A 60 13.99 -4.00 10.70
N GLY A 61 13.03 -4.82 10.25
CA GLY A 61 12.96 -5.31 8.88
C GLY A 61 13.92 -6.46 8.55
N ASP A 62 14.64 -7.01 9.54
CA ASP A 62 15.47 -8.22 9.37
C ASP A 62 14.60 -9.48 9.45
N TYR A 63 13.82 -9.70 8.40
CA TYR A 63 12.88 -10.82 8.36
C TYR A 63 13.58 -12.18 8.34
N ALA A 64 14.83 -12.26 7.86
CA ALA A 64 15.57 -13.52 7.83
C ALA A 64 15.89 -14.01 9.25
N GLN A 65 16.40 -13.12 10.12
CA GLN A 65 16.65 -13.46 11.51
C GLN A 65 15.35 -13.64 12.30
N ALA A 66 14.34 -12.81 12.05
CA ALA A 66 13.02 -12.97 12.68
C ALA A 66 12.43 -14.37 12.42
N ILE A 67 12.49 -14.85 11.18
CA ILE A 67 12.04 -16.19 10.79
C ILE A 67 12.80 -17.27 11.56
N GLN A 68 14.13 -17.14 11.68
CA GLN A 68 14.95 -18.12 12.39
C GLN A 68 14.64 -18.15 13.89
N ASP A 69 14.48 -16.98 14.50
CA ASP A 69 14.10 -16.84 15.91
C ASP A 69 12.73 -17.48 16.17
N PHE A 70 11.71 -17.20 15.34
CA PHE A 70 10.40 -17.82 15.52
C PHE A 70 10.42 -19.35 15.28
N LEU A 71 11.24 -19.85 14.37
CA LEU A 71 11.43 -21.31 14.20
C LEU A 71 12.04 -21.96 15.44
N ASN A 72 13.03 -21.31 16.06
CA ASN A 72 13.61 -21.78 17.31
C ASN A 72 12.54 -21.78 18.42
N ALA A 73 11.78 -20.69 18.55
CA ALA A 73 10.67 -20.60 19.53
C ALA A 73 9.64 -21.71 19.35
N VAL A 74 9.20 -22.01 18.11
CA VAL A 74 8.29 -23.11 17.81
C VAL A 74 8.87 -24.46 18.26
N THR A 75 10.17 -24.66 18.05
CA THR A 75 10.86 -25.91 18.44
C THR A 75 10.84 -26.09 19.97
N HIS A 76 11.17 -25.03 20.71
CA HIS A 76 11.14 -25.04 22.18
C HIS A 76 9.71 -25.24 22.72
N TYR A 77 8.71 -24.53 22.19
CA TYR A 77 7.32 -24.71 22.62
C TYR A 77 6.78 -26.12 22.35
N ARG A 78 7.19 -26.76 21.24
CA ARG A 78 6.85 -28.16 20.96
C ARG A 78 7.48 -29.12 21.96
N ALA A 79 8.73 -28.89 22.36
CA ALA A 79 9.44 -29.75 23.30
C ALA A 79 8.73 -29.83 24.65
N ILE A 80 8.18 -28.71 25.11
CA ILE A 80 7.41 -28.62 26.37
C ILE A 80 5.89 -28.76 26.17
N GLN A 81 5.43 -29.14 24.97
CA GLN A 81 4.01 -29.29 24.62
C GLN A 81 3.14 -28.06 24.92
N ASN A 82 3.72 -26.86 24.84
CA ASN A 82 3.01 -25.60 25.04
C ASN A 82 2.31 -25.17 23.75
N VAL A 83 1.09 -25.65 23.57
CA VAL A 83 0.26 -25.39 22.37
C VAL A 83 0.02 -23.89 22.15
N GLY A 84 -0.25 -23.13 23.20
CA GLY A 84 -0.51 -21.68 23.09
C GLY A 84 0.73 -20.87 22.72
N GLY A 85 1.91 -21.29 23.19
CA GLY A 85 3.19 -20.71 22.76
C GLY A 85 3.50 -21.05 21.31
N GLU A 86 3.36 -22.32 20.91
CA GLU A 86 3.55 -22.78 19.53
C GLU A 86 2.63 -22.03 18.56
N GLU A 87 1.35 -21.91 18.91
CA GLU A 87 0.34 -21.20 18.13
C GLU A 87 0.78 -19.75 17.83
N ARG A 88 1.15 -18.99 18.88
CA ARG A 88 1.61 -17.60 18.75
C ARG A 88 2.86 -17.49 17.90
N ALA A 89 3.86 -18.36 18.16
CA ALA A 89 5.11 -18.34 17.42
C ALA A 89 4.92 -18.69 15.93
N LEU A 90 4.05 -19.65 15.60
CA LEU A 90 3.68 -19.97 14.22
C LEU A 90 2.94 -18.80 13.54
N GLY A 91 2.10 -18.08 14.27
CA GLY A 91 1.41 -16.89 13.76
C GLY A 91 2.39 -15.78 13.40
N SER A 92 3.34 -15.49 14.29
CA SER A 92 4.42 -14.52 14.05
C SER A 92 5.33 -14.97 12.91
N LEU A 93 5.67 -16.25 12.83
CA LEU A 93 6.45 -16.83 11.73
C LEU A 93 5.74 -16.68 10.38
N GLY A 94 4.43 -16.94 10.33
CA GLY A 94 3.61 -16.74 9.13
C GLY A 94 3.62 -15.29 8.65
N LEU A 95 3.50 -14.33 9.58
CA LEU A 95 3.58 -12.91 9.29
C LEU A 95 4.99 -12.49 8.81
N ALA A 96 6.05 -12.98 9.46
CA ALA A 96 7.43 -12.70 9.06
C ALA A 96 7.74 -13.23 7.66
N CYS A 97 7.29 -14.45 7.32
CA CYS A 97 7.40 -14.99 5.96
C CYS A 97 6.63 -14.13 4.95
N TYR A 98 5.43 -13.66 5.31
CA TYR A 98 4.65 -12.78 4.43
C TYR A 98 5.40 -11.48 4.14
N ASN A 99 5.95 -10.83 5.18
CA ASN A 99 6.70 -9.59 5.04
C ASN A 99 8.03 -9.77 4.29
N ALA A 100 8.65 -10.96 4.39
CA ALA A 100 9.82 -11.34 3.60
C ALA A 100 9.50 -11.63 2.12
N GLY A 101 8.22 -11.64 1.71
CA GLY A 101 7.77 -11.98 0.37
C GLY A 101 7.63 -13.48 0.10
N ASP A 102 7.87 -14.34 1.10
CA ASP A 102 7.66 -15.78 0.98
C ASP A 102 6.22 -16.16 1.32
N HIS A 103 5.33 -15.90 0.36
CA HIS A 103 3.91 -16.10 0.52
C HIS A 103 3.51 -17.58 0.66
N ALA A 104 4.30 -18.51 0.12
CA ALA A 104 4.03 -19.94 0.25
C ALA A 104 4.24 -20.43 1.68
N ARG A 105 5.39 -20.09 2.30
CA ARG A 105 5.65 -20.41 3.71
C ARG A 105 4.73 -19.63 4.66
N ALA A 106 4.34 -18.40 4.30
CA ALA A 106 3.36 -17.64 5.06
C ALA A 106 2.02 -18.38 5.19
N ILE A 107 1.51 -18.94 4.08
CA ILE A 107 0.27 -19.75 4.08
C ILE A 107 0.47 -21.00 4.94
N GLU A 108 1.59 -21.71 4.77
CA GLU A 108 1.88 -22.93 5.52
C GLU A 108 1.87 -22.71 7.04
N TYR A 109 2.66 -21.75 7.53
CA TYR A 109 2.78 -21.50 8.97
C TYR A 109 1.52 -20.88 9.57
N SER A 110 0.88 -19.95 8.85
CA SER A 110 -0.38 -19.35 9.29
C SER A 110 -1.52 -20.39 9.35
N THR A 111 -1.56 -21.36 8.41
CA THR A 111 -2.55 -22.46 8.45
C THR A 111 -2.32 -23.39 9.65
N ARG A 112 -1.06 -23.68 9.97
CA ARG A 112 -0.71 -24.45 11.18
C ARG A 112 -1.11 -23.70 12.45
N SER A 113 -0.82 -22.40 12.52
CA SER A 113 -1.24 -21.53 13.63
C SER A 113 -2.76 -21.48 13.76
N PHE A 114 -3.50 -21.33 12.65
CA PHE A 114 -4.97 -21.34 12.63
C PHE A 114 -5.55 -22.63 13.22
N LYS A 115 -5.00 -23.79 12.84
CA LYS A 115 -5.43 -25.08 13.39
C LYS A 115 -5.27 -25.15 14.90
N LEU A 116 -4.15 -24.63 15.44
CA LEU A 116 -3.92 -24.57 16.88
C LEU A 116 -4.82 -23.53 17.56
N ALA A 117 -5.05 -22.37 16.94
CA ALA A 117 -5.94 -21.34 17.44
C ALA A 117 -7.39 -21.85 17.60
N CYS A 118 -7.84 -22.73 16.71
CA CYS A 118 -9.12 -23.43 16.86
C CYS A 118 -9.15 -24.40 18.06
N GLN A 119 -8.01 -25.01 18.42
CA GLN A 119 -7.92 -25.92 19.57
C GLN A 119 -7.87 -25.17 20.91
N THR A 120 -7.18 -24.03 20.93
CA THR A 120 -7.03 -23.16 22.10
C THR A 120 -8.20 -22.19 22.28
N ASN A 121 -9.13 -22.14 21.31
CA ASN A 121 -10.20 -21.14 21.20
C ASN A 121 -9.68 -19.69 21.15
N ASN A 122 -8.47 -19.48 20.61
CA ASN A 122 -7.90 -18.15 20.41
C ASN A 122 -8.44 -17.50 19.13
N HIS A 123 -9.67 -17.01 19.20
CA HIS A 123 -10.33 -16.38 18.05
C HIS A 123 -9.60 -15.12 17.55
N ILE A 124 -8.93 -14.37 18.44
CA ILE A 124 -8.16 -13.18 18.04
C ILE A 124 -7.00 -13.57 17.12
N ASN A 125 -6.22 -14.59 17.50
CA ASN A 125 -5.14 -15.06 16.64
C ASN A 125 -5.67 -15.69 15.35
N ALA A 126 -6.78 -16.44 15.43
CA ALA A 126 -7.44 -17.00 14.26
C ALA A 126 -7.82 -15.93 13.21
N VAL A 127 -8.39 -14.78 13.62
CA VAL A 127 -8.68 -13.65 12.70
C VAL A 127 -7.41 -13.17 12.00
N LYS A 128 -6.31 -12.97 12.75
CA LYS A 128 -5.04 -12.47 12.24
C LYS A 128 -4.43 -13.41 11.21
N VAL A 129 -4.32 -14.70 11.54
CA VAL A 129 -3.69 -15.67 10.63
C VAL A 129 -4.54 -15.94 9.38
N LEU A 130 -5.87 -15.92 9.49
CA LEU A 130 -6.76 -15.97 8.32
C LEU A 130 -6.53 -14.76 7.40
N GLY A 131 -6.35 -13.57 7.98
CA GLY A 131 -5.98 -12.36 7.24
C GLY A 131 -4.63 -12.49 6.52
N THR A 132 -3.61 -13.04 7.21
CA THR A 132 -2.30 -13.30 6.60
C THR A 132 -2.39 -14.31 5.45
N ILE A 133 -3.17 -15.39 5.61
CA ILE A 133 -3.41 -16.37 4.53
C ILE A 133 -4.09 -15.70 3.34
N GLY A 134 -5.15 -14.93 3.58
CA GLY A 134 -5.88 -14.20 2.53
C GLY A 134 -4.98 -13.24 1.75
N ASN A 135 -4.14 -12.48 2.45
CA ASN A 135 -3.16 -11.58 1.85
C ASN A 135 -2.11 -12.33 1.03
N ALA A 136 -1.57 -13.43 1.55
CA ALA A 136 -0.58 -14.24 0.84
C ALA A 136 -1.16 -14.81 -0.47
N TYR A 137 -2.39 -15.32 -0.47
CA TYR A 137 -3.05 -15.77 -1.70
C TYR A 137 -3.28 -14.64 -2.70
N ARG A 138 -3.63 -13.42 -2.23
CA ARG A 138 -3.78 -12.25 -3.09
C ARG A 138 -2.46 -11.90 -3.79
N HIS A 139 -1.34 -11.94 -3.07
CA HIS A 139 -0.02 -11.67 -3.64
C HIS A 139 0.47 -12.78 -4.59
N LEU A 140 0.02 -14.02 -4.40
CA LEU A 140 0.24 -15.12 -5.35
C LEU A 140 -0.69 -15.08 -6.58
N GLY A 141 -1.57 -14.07 -6.69
CA GLY A 141 -2.53 -13.93 -7.79
C GLY A 141 -3.74 -14.87 -7.68
N ASN A 142 -3.92 -15.58 -6.56
CA ASN A 142 -5.08 -16.44 -6.33
C ASN A 142 -6.17 -15.67 -5.57
N SER A 143 -6.85 -14.77 -6.29
CA SER A 143 -7.89 -13.92 -5.72
C SER A 143 -9.09 -14.68 -5.16
N ILE A 144 -9.41 -15.87 -5.69
CA ILE A 144 -10.54 -16.67 -5.20
C ILE A 144 -10.26 -17.20 -3.79
N GLN A 145 -9.05 -17.73 -3.55
CA GLN A 145 -8.66 -18.16 -2.20
C GLN A 145 -8.50 -16.96 -1.26
N ALA A 146 -7.98 -15.83 -1.76
CA ALA A 146 -7.91 -14.59 -0.96
C ALA A 146 -9.30 -14.16 -0.47
N ILE A 147 -10.31 -14.16 -1.35
CA ILE A 147 -11.70 -13.84 -1.00
C ILE A 147 -12.26 -14.82 0.02
N HIS A 148 -11.98 -16.12 -0.14
CA HIS A 148 -12.44 -17.14 0.80
C HIS A 148 -11.93 -16.90 2.22
N TYR A 149 -10.60 -16.85 2.41
CA TYR A 149 -9.99 -16.66 3.72
C TYR A 149 -10.30 -15.28 4.32
N GLN A 150 -10.43 -14.24 3.49
CA GLN A 150 -10.77 -12.92 4.00
C GLN A 150 -12.23 -12.81 4.44
N ASN A 151 -13.16 -13.55 3.80
CA ASN A 151 -14.54 -13.67 4.30
C ASN A 151 -14.61 -14.43 5.64
N GLU A 152 -13.81 -15.49 5.81
CA GLU A 152 -13.73 -16.20 7.10
C GLU A 152 -13.16 -15.29 8.20
N SER A 153 -12.06 -14.57 7.90
CA SER A 153 -11.48 -13.57 8.81
C SER A 153 -12.49 -12.49 9.19
N ARG A 154 -13.23 -11.94 8.22
CA ARG A 154 -14.29 -10.95 8.46
C ARG A 154 -15.38 -11.51 9.38
N ALA A 155 -15.94 -12.66 9.04
CA ALA A 155 -17.05 -13.25 9.79
C ALA A 155 -16.65 -13.55 11.24
N LEU A 156 -15.43 -14.05 11.46
CA LEU A 156 -14.93 -14.29 12.81
C LEU A 156 -14.67 -12.98 13.56
N ALA A 157 -14.10 -11.97 12.91
CA ALA A 157 -13.88 -10.66 13.51
C ALA A 157 -15.19 -9.99 13.93
N GLU A 158 -16.22 -10.04 13.08
CA GLU A 158 -17.57 -9.56 13.40
C GLU A 158 -18.18 -10.32 14.58
N HIS A 159 -18.04 -11.65 14.61
CA HIS A 159 -18.54 -12.50 15.70
C HIS A 159 -17.93 -12.14 17.07
N ILE A 160 -16.63 -11.85 17.12
CA ILE A 160 -15.93 -11.51 18.38
C ILE A 160 -15.93 -10.00 18.68
N GLY A 161 -16.54 -9.18 17.83
CA GLY A 161 -16.56 -7.72 17.99
C GLY A 161 -15.23 -7.03 17.69
N ASP A 162 -14.30 -7.69 16.98
CA ASP A 162 -13.04 -7.08 16.53
C ASP A 162 -13.27 -6.17 15.32
N GLN A 163 -13.63 -4.92 15.60
CA GLN A 163 -13.87 -3.91 14.57
C GLN A 163 -12.63 -3.63 13.70
N ARG A 164 -11.42 -3.74 14.24
CA ARG A 164 -10.17 -3.52 13.48
C ARG A 164 -9.92 -4.69 12.54
N GLY A 165 -10.06 -5.93 13.03
CA GLY A 165 -9.99 -7.13 12.20
C GLY A 165 -11.02 -7.12 11.07
N ALA A 166 -12.27 -6.73 11.36
CA ALA A 166 -13.32 -6.62 10.35
C ALA A 166 -12.99 -5.53 9.31
N MET A 167 -12.53 -4.36 9.74
CA MET A 167 -12.11 -3.27 8.85
C MET A 167 -10.98 -3.69 7.89
N ALA A 168 -9.92 -4.32 8.43
CA ALA A 168 -8.83 -4.85 7.63
C ALA A 168 -9.34 -5.89 6.62
N ALA A 169 -10.27 -6.75 7.05
CA ALA A 169 -10.86 -7.76 6.18
C ALA A 169 -11.70 -7.18 5.05
N PHE A 170 -12.53 -6.18 5.32
CA PHE A 170 -13.28 -5.46 4.29
C PHE A 170 -12.36 -4.80 3.26
N ASN A 171 -11.30 -4.11 3.70
CA ASN A 171 -10.33 -3.49 2.79
C ASN A 171 -9.65 -4.54 1.89
N ASN A 172 -9.23 -5.68 2.45
CA ASN A 172 -8.58 -6.74 1.67
C ASN A 172 -9.55 -7.46 0.73
N LEU A 173 -10.82 -7.65 1.12
CA LEU A 173 -11.87 -8.12 0.21
C LEU A 173 -12.06 -7.15 -0.95
N GLY A 174 -12.09 -5.84 -0.67
CA GLY A 174 -12.13 -4.78 -1.68
C GLY A 174 -11.06 -4.93 -2.75
N LEU A 175 -9.81 -5.09 -2.31
CA LEU A 175 -8.67 -5.33 -3.21
C LEU A 175 -8.78 -6.64 -3.98
N ALA A 176 -9.24 -7.73 -3.35
CA ALA A 176 -9.35 -9.04 -3.99
C ALA A 176 -10.46 -9.09 -5.05
N PHE A 177 -11.63 -8.49 -4.76
CA PHE A 177 -12.72 -8.34 -5.73
C PHE A 177 -12.32 -7.45 -6.91
N LYS A 178 -11.60 -6.35 -6.66
CA LYS A 178 -11.04 -5.51 -7.72
C LYS A 178 -10.10 -6.30 -8.64
N ALA A 179 -9.30 -7.22 -8.10
CA ALA A 179 -8.36 -8.04 -8.88
C ALA A 179 -9.08 -8.99 -9.85
N ILE A 180 -10.28 -9.46 -9.51
CA ILE A 180 -11.14 -10.25 -10.42
C ILE A 180 -12.13 -9.39 -11.21
N GLN A 181 -11.97 -8.06 -11.18
CA GLN A 181 -12.81 -7.08 -11.87
C GLN A 181 -14.28 -7.06 -11.43
N ASP A 182 -14.59 -7.61 -10.25
CA ASP A 182 -15.90 -7.45 -9.60
C ASP A 182 -15.90 -6.12 -8.83
N TYR A 183 -16.08 -5.03 -9.58
CA TYR A 183 -16.00 -3.69 -9.01
C TYR A 183 -17.15 -3.38 -8.05
N ASP A 184 -18.32 -3.98 -8.23
CA ASP A 184 -19.48 -3.76 -7.35
C ASP A 184 -19.21 -4.32 -5.96
N GLN A 185 -18.70 -5.55 -5.86
CA GLN A 185 -18.28 -6.11 -4.58
C GLN A 185 -17.07 -5.39 -4.01
N ALA A 186 -16.12 -4.96 -4.84
CA ALA A 186 -14.99 -4.17 -4.37
C ALA A 186 -15.46 -2.87 -3.68
N ILE A 187 -16.33 -2.11 -4.35
CA ILE A 187 -16.89 -0.85 -3.82
C ILE A 187 -17.70 -1.09 -2.55
N LEU A 188 -18.50 -2.17 -2.51
CA LEU A 188 -19.29 -2.51 -1.33
C LEU A 188 -18.42 -2.74 -0.09
N ASN A 189 -17.38 -3.58 -0.23
CA ASN A 189 -16.48 -3.90 0.87
C ASN A 189 -15.65 -2.68 1.29
N GLU A 190 -15.13 -1.89 0.35
CA GLU A 190 -14.37 -0.67 0.66
C GLU A 190 -15.25 0.40 1.36
N LYS A 191 -16.56 0.48 1.06
CA LYS A 191 -17.47 1.37 1.81
C LYS A 191 -17.66 0.92 3.27
N GLN A 192 -17.71 -0.38 3.53
CA GLN A 192 -17.77 -0.91 4.90
C GLN A 192 -16.46 -0.62 5.65
N ALA A 193 -15.31 -0.84 5.02
CA ALA A 193 -14.01 -0.47 5.57
C ALA A 193 -13.92 1.03 5.88
N LEU A 194 -14.42 1.89 4.98
CA LEU A 194 -14.44 3.34 5.18
C LEU A 194 -15.27 3.74 6.40
N ASN A 195 -16.45 3.12 6.55
CA ASN A 195 -17.33 3.40 7.68
C ASN A 195 -16.66 3.03 9.01
N LEU A 196 -16.04 1.85 9.09
CA LEU A 196 -15.31 1.43 10.28
C LEU A 196 -14.09 2.31 10.57
N ALA A 197 -13.29 2.67 9.54
CA ALA A 197 -12.14 3.55 9.70
C ALA A 197 -12.57 4.91 10.30
N GLN A 198 -13.69 5.47 9.84
CA GLN A 198 -14.24 6.71 10.37
C GLN A 198 -14.75 6.57 11.81
N GLN A 199 -15.43 5.47 12.14
CA GLN A 199 -15.88 5.19 13.51
C GLN A 199 -14.69 5.05 14.48
N LEU A 200 -13.65 4.33 14.06
CA LEU A 200 -12.42 4.11 14.82
C LEU A 200 -11.48 5.33 14.82
N LYS A 201 -11.81 6.36 14.02
CA LYS A 201 -10.98 7.56 13.80
C LYS A 201 -9.58 7.23 13.27
N ASP A 202 -9.46 6.12 12.54
CA ASP A 202 -8.24 5.72 11.88
C ASP A 202 -8.06 6.48 10.58
N ARG A 203 -7.31 7.58 10.65
CA ARG A 203 -7.12 8.48 9.50
C ARG A 203 -6.19 7.90 8.44
N THR A 204 -5.30 6.99 8.81
CA THR A 204 -4.40 6.33 7.88
C THR A 204 -5.18 5.35 7.01
N VAL A 205 -5.98 4.48 7.64
CA VAL A 205 -6.84 3.53 6.91
C VAL A 205 -7.92 4.28 6.13
N GLU A 206 -8.50 5.35 6.69
CA GLU A 206 -9.47 6.19 5.96
C GLU A 206 -8.87 6.73 4.64
N ALA A 207 -7.66 7.28 4.68
CA ALA A 207 -7.00 7.80 3.49
C ALA A 207 -6.73 6.70 2.44
N GLN A 208 -6.33 5.51 2.89
CA GLN A 208 -6.06 4.36 2.04
C GLN A 208 -7.34 3.80 1.39
N VAL A 209 -8.41 3.65 2.15
CA VAL A 209 -9.71 3.18 1.64
C VAL A 209 -10.32 4.19 0.66
N LEU A 210 -10.19 5.51 0.92
CA LEU A 210 -10.64 6.54 -0.03
C LEU A 210 -9.88 6.45 -1.37
N LYS A 211 -8.59 6.11 -1.34
CA LYS A 211 -7.80 5.83 -2.57
C LYS A 211 -8.38 4.63 -3.31
N ASN A 212 -8.62 3.54 -2.59
CA ASN A 212 -9.13 2.29 -3.18
C ASN A 212 -10.52 2.48 -3.79
N LEU A 213 -11.43 3.18 -3.10
CA LEU A 213 -12.74 3.56 -3.65
C LEU A 213 -12.61 4.38 -4.92
N GLY A 214 -11.76 5.42 -4.90
CA GLY A 214 -11.52 6.23 -6.10
C GLY A 214 -11.02 5.38 -7.28
N ASN A 215 -10.06 4.49 -7.04
CA ASN A 215 -9.53 3.58 -8.05
C ASN A 215 -10.59 2.58 -8.55
N ALA A 216 -11.40 2.00 -7.66
CA ALA A 216 -12.44 1.05 -8.03
C ALA A 216 -13.54 1.71 -8.87
N TYR A 217 -13.99 2.92 -8.48
CA TYR A 217 -14.93 3.69 -9.28
C TYR A 217 -14.36 4.06 -10.65
N TYR A 218 -13.09 4.49 -10.71
CA TYR A 218 -12.42 4.79 -11.97
C TYR A 218 -12.38 3.57 -12.90
N ALA A 219 -11.95 2.42 -12.37
CA ALA A 219 -11.88 1.16 -13.11
C ALA A 219 -13.25 0.64 -13.56
N SER A 220 -14.32 0.90 -12.80
CA SER A 220 -15.70 0.57 -13.15
C SER A 220 -16.34 1.50 -14.19
N GLY A 221 -15.60 2.48 -14.73
CA GLY A 221 -16.13 3.46 -15.70
C GLY A 221 -17.01 4.54 -15.05
N GLN A 222 -16.84 4.80 -13.76
CA GLN A 222 -17.57 5.80 -12.98
C GLN A 222 -16.63 6.92 -12.48
N PRO A 223 -16.03 7.71 -13.39
CA PRO A 223 -14.95 8.61 -13.03
C PRO A 223 -15.41 9.85 -12.24
N ALA A 224 -16.69 10.26 -12.32
CA ALA A 224 -17.23 11.32 -11.47
C ALA A 224 -17.22 10.92 -9.98
N GLN A 225 -17.59 9.68 -9.68
CA GLN A 225 -17.51 9.11 -8.34
C GLN A 225 -16.05 8.96 -7.90
N ALA A 226 -15.14 8.58 -8.81
CA ALA A 226 -13.71 8.51 -8.51
C ALA A 226 -13.17 9.87 -8.04
N VAL A 227 -13.48 10.95 -8.77
CA VAL A 227 -13.12 12.32 -8.39
C VAL A 227 -13.67 12.67 -7.01
N HIS A 228 -14.93 12.35 -6.72
CA HIS A 228 -15.52 12.59 -5.39
C HIS A 228 -14.71 11.95 -4.24
N TYR A 229 -14.32 10.67 -4.37
CA TYR A 229 -13.53 10.01 -3.32
C TYR A 229 -12.09 10.52 -3.25
N TYR A 230 -11.48 10.86 -4.38
CA TYR A 230 -10.16 11.49 -4.36
C TYR A 230 -10.19 12.90 -3.74
N GLU A 231 -11.23 13.71 -3.96
CA GLU A 231 -11.39 15.02 -3.32
C GLU A 231 -11.52 14.88 -1.80
N ARG A 232 -12.24 13.86 -1.31
CA ARG A 232 -12.30 13.52 0.12
C ARG A 232 -10.92 13.15 0.66
N ARG A 233 -10.14 12.33 -0.07
CA ARG A 233 -8.77 11.98 0.31
C ARG A 233 -7.86 13.22 0.33
N LEU A 234 -8.04 14.15 -0.61
CA LEU A 234 -7.29 15.41 -0.67
C LEU A 234 -7.56 16.28 0.56
N HIS A 235 -8.83 16.41 0.94
CA HIS A 235 -9.21 17.14 2.15
C HIS A 235 -8.57 16.53 3.40
N LEU A 236 -8.60 15.20 3.51
CA LEU A 236 -7.95 14.49 4.61
C LEU A 236 -6.43 14.72 4.63
N ALA A 237 -5.75 14.55 3.49
CA ALA A 237 -4.31 14.79 3.38
C ALA A 237 -3.89 16.20 3.84
N ARG A 238 -4.67 17.22 3.46
CA ARG A 238 -4.48 18.60 3.91
C ARG A 238 -4.71 18.75 5.41
N SER A 239 -5.77 18.16 5.94
CA SER A 239 -6.08 18.23 7.38
C SER A 239 -5.01 17.57 8.26
N LEU A 240 -4.32 16.56 7.73
CA LEU A 240 -3.23 15.85 8.39
C LEU A 240 -1.86 16.50 8.17
N ASN A 241 -1.77 17.59 7.38
CA ASN A 241 -0.52 18.20 6.94
C ASN A 241 0.45 17.18 6.33
N GLN A 242 -0.05 16.30 5.46
CA GLN A 242 0.75 15.30 4.75
C GLN A 242 0.96 15.72 3.28
N PRO A 243 1.97 16.56 2.99
CA PRO A 243 2.13 17.15 1.65
C PRO A 243 2.53 16.12 0.58
N ARG A 244 3.21 15.03 0.95
CA ARG A 244 3.50 13.92 0.03
C ARG A 244 2.21 13.21 -0.40
N LEU A 245 1.33 12.92 0.57
CA LEU A 245 0.02 12.35 0.30
C LEU A 245 -0.83 13.29 -0.57
N GLU A 246 -0.84 14.59 -0.26
CA GLU A 246 -1.53 15.60 -1.07
C GLU A 246 -1.04 15.57 -2.54
N ALA A 247 0.28 15.56 -2.77
CA ALA A 247 0.84 15.52 -4.12
C ALA A 247 0.41 14.26 -4.90
N GLN A 248 0.36 13.10 -4.24
CA GLN A 248 -0.14 11.86 -4.85
C GLN A 248 -1.63 11.96 -5.21
N VAL A 249 -2.46 12.52 -4.32
CA VAL A 249 -3.90 12.66 -4.58
C VAL A 249 -4.18 13.65 -5.72
N LEU A 250 -3.43 14.75 -5.78
CA LEU A 250 -3.54 15.73 -6.86
C LEU A 250 -3.20 15.12 -8.23
N LYS A 251 -2.24 14.18 -8.30
CA LYS A 251 -1.97 13.39 -9.53
C LYS A 251 -3.20 12.58 -9.94
N ASN A 252 -3.79 11.84 -9.01
CA ASN A 252 -4.96 11.00 -9.32
C ASN A 252 -6.17 11.85 -9.75
N LEU A 253 -6.40 12.98 -9.07
CA LEU A 253 -7.45 13.93 -9.43
C LEU A 253 -7.23 14.52 -10.82
N SER A 254 -6.01 14.91 -11.16
CA SER A 254 -5.76 15.50 -12.48
C SER A 254 -6.02 14.51 -13.60
N THR A 255 -5.52 13.28 -13.48
CA THR A 255 -5.78 12.21 -14.45
C THR A 255 -7.27 11.90 -14.54
N ALA A 256 -7.96 11.73 -13.41
CA ALA A 256 -9.38 11.44 -13.40
C ALA A 256 -10.20 12.58 -14.03
N CYS A 257 -9.93 13.84 -13.70
CA CYS A 257 -10.61 14.99 -14.29
C CYS A 257 -10.37 15.09 -15.79
N TYR A 258 -9.16 14.82 -16.28
CA TYR A 258 -8.87 14.84 -17.70
C TYR A 258 -9.68 13.76 -18.44
N SER A 259 -9.72 12.53 -17.91
CA SER A 259 -10.52 11.43 -18.46
C SER A 259 -12.03 11.70 -18.44
N THR A 260 -12.54 12.52 -17.50
CA THR A 260 -13.96 12.93 -17.46
C THR A 260 -14.32 14.05 -18.44
N GLY A 261 -13.38 14.56 -19.23
CA GLY A 261 -13.61 15.72 -20.09
C GLY A 261 -13.67 17.05 -19.31
N ASN A 262 -13.05 17.13 -18.13
CA ASN A 262 -12.89 18.35 -17.35
C ASN A 262 -11.42 18.82 -17.33
N PRO A 263 -10.86 19.23 -18.49
CA PRO A 263 -9.44 19.56 -18.62
C PRO A 263 -9.02 20.77 -17.76
N GLU A 264 -9.91 21.74 -17.55
CA GLU A 264 -9.63 22.90 -16.68
C GLU A 264 -9.37 22.47 -15.22
N LYS A 265 -10.20 21.57 -14.67
CA LYS A 265 -9.97 21.01 -13.33
C LYS A 265 -8.66 20.21 -13.29
N ALA A 266 -8.38 19.43 -14.33
CA ALA A 266 -7.15 18.65 -14.42
C ALA A 266 -5.90 19.55 -14.39
N ILE A 267 -5.91 20.65 -15.14
CA ILE A 267 -4.86 21.66 -15.14
C ILE A 267 -4.72 22.28 -13.74
N ASN A 268 -5.82 22.68 -13.10
CA ASN A 268 -5.79 23.28 -11.76
C ASN A 268 -5.17 22.35 -10.71
N TYR A 269 -5.56 21.07 -10.69
CA TYR A 269 -4.95 20.08 -9.79
C TYR A 269 -3.46 19.85 -10.10
N THR A 270 -3.08 19.88 -11.37
CA THR A 270 -1.68 19.68 -11.77
C THR A 270 -0.81 20.89 -11.43
N ILE A 271 -1.34 22.12 -11.53
CA ILE A 271 -0.68 23.34 -11.06
C ILE A 271 -0.51 23.29 -9.54
N ALA A 272 -1.54 22.88 -8.79
CA ALA A 272 -1.43 22.70 -7.34
C ALA A 272 -0.34 21.67 -6.99
N ARG A 273 -0.30 20.54 -7.70
CA ARG A 273 0.75 19.51 -7.53
C ARG A 273 2.14 20.07 -7.84
N LEU A 274 2.28 20.81 -8.94
CA LEU A 274 3.54 21.43 -9.35
C LEU A 274 4.09 22.37 -8.27
N ASN A 275 3.23 23.24 -7.72
CA ASN A 275 3.61 24.17 -6.66
C ASN A 275 4.03 23.43 -5.39
N LEU A 276 3.33 22.35 -5.05
CA LEU A 276 3.67 21.53 -3.89
C LEU A 276 4.99 20.77 -4.09
N SER A 277 5.22 20.17 -5.25
CA SER A 277 6.49 19.52 -5.58
C SER A 277 7.68 20.49 -5.50
N LYS A 278 7.52 21.73 -5.99
CA LYS A 278 8.52 22.79 -5.84
C LYS A 278 8.79 23.12 -4.37
N LEU A 279 7.75 23.26 -3.55
CA LEU A 279 7.88 23.50 -2.10
C LEU A 279 8.64 22.37 -1.40
N LEU A 280 8.35 21.13 -1.78
CA LEU A 280 9.01 19.93 -1.25
C LEU A 280 10.41 19.68 -1.84
N LYS A 281 10.85 20.47 -2.82
CA LYS A 281 12.05 20.23 -3.62
C LYS A 281 12.06 18.84 -4.27
N ASP A 282 10.88 18.31 -4.58
CA ASP A 282 10.68 17.06 -5.31
C ASP A 282 10.78 17.33 -6.81
N LEU A 283 12.01 17.25 -7.32
CA LEU A 283 12.29 17.47 -8.75
C LEU A 283 11.59 16.44 -9.64
N ARG A 284 11.41 15.19 -9.18
CA ARG A 284 10.73 14.15 -9.95
C ARG A 284 9.23 14.47 -10.07
N GLY A 285 8.60 14.87 -8.96
CA GLY A 285 7.21 15.33 -8.97
C GLY A 285 7.01 16.60 -9.80
N GLU A 286 7.96 17.53 -9.76
CA GLU A 286 7.97 18.75 -10.59
C GLU A 286 7.99 18.40 -12.09
N GLU A 287 8.91 17.53 -12.51
CA GLU A 287 9.04 17.06 -13.90
C GLU A 287 7.75 16.38 -14.39
N GLN A 288 7.17 15.48 -13.58
CA GLN A 288 5.95 14.77 -13.94
C GLN A 288 4.73 15.69 -14.04
N ALA A 289 4.63 16.70 -13.17
CA ALA A 289 3.56 17.69 -13.20
C ALA A 289 3.67 18.58 -14.45
N LEU A 290 4.89 19.03 -14.80
CA LEU A 290 5.13 19.80 -16.03
C LEU A 290 4.82 19.01 -17.29
N ARG A 291 5.21 17.72 -17.34
CA ARG A 291 4.82 16.81 -18.43
C ARG A 291 3.30 16.73 -18.58
N SER A 292 2.59 16.52 -17.47
CA SER A 292 1.12 16.41 -17.48
C SER A 292 0.47 17.70 -17.96
N LEU A 293 0.95 18.87 -17.53
CA LEU A 293 0.47 20.16 -18.02
C LEU A 293 0.71 20.35 -19.51
N GLY A 294 1.89 19.98 -20.01
CA GLY A 294 2.20 20.02 -21.45
C GLY A 294 1.17 19.23 -22.25
N VAL A 295 0.93 17.97 -21.87
CA VAL A 295 -0.06 17.10 -22.53
C VAL A 295 -1.47 17.69 -22.46
N PHE A 296 -1.88 18.25 -21.32
CA PHE A 296 -3.22 18.84 -21.18
C PHE A 296 -3.39 20.10 -22.03
N TYR A 297 -2.39 20.97 -22.09
CA TYR A 297 -2.43 22.17 -22.94
C TYR A 297 -2.44 21.81 -24.43
N GLU A 298 -1.69 20.78 -24.83
CA GLU A 298 -1.76 20.26 -26.19
C GLU A 298 -3.13 19.73 -26.55
N GLY A 299 -3.74 18.94 -25.66
CA GLY A 299 -5.10 18.42 -25.86
C GLY A 299 -6.15 19.53 -26.03
N LEU A 300 -5.90 20.72 -25.48
CA LEU A 300 -6.72 21.91 -25.63
C LEU A 300 -6.35 22.78 -26.85
N GLY A 301 -5.31 22.42 -27.61
CA GLY A 301 -4.78 23.25 -28.70
C GLY A 301 -4.03 24.50 -28.23
N GLN A 302 -3.71 24.61 -26.93
CA GLN A 302 -2.98 25.72 -26.33
C GLN A 302 -1.46 25.52 -26.49
N VAL A 303 -1.01 25.49 -27.75
CA VAL A 303 0.33 25.06 -28.14
C VAL A 303 1.46 25.89 -27.50
N HIS A 304 1.27 27.21 -27.37
CA HIS A 304 2.25 28.07 -26.69
C HIS A 304 2.41 27.74 -25.20
N GLN A 305 1.30 27.52 -24.49
CA GLN A 305 1.35 27.14 -23.08
C GLN A 305 1.97 25.75 -22.91
N ALA A 306 1.71 24.82 -23.83
CA ALA A 306 2.37 23.52 -23.83
C ALA A 306 3.90 23.64 -23.99
N ALA A 307 4.36 24.44 -24.96
CA ALA A 307 5.78 24.70 -25.19
C ALA A 307 6.48 25.24 -23.92
N GLU A 308 5.88 26.24 -23.26
CA GLU A 308 6.42 26.79 -22.00
C GLU A 308 6.58 25.71 -20.91
N ARG A 309 5.62 24.80 -20.78
CA ARG A 309 5.70 23.72 -19.77
C ARG A 309 6.78 22.70 -20.11
N TYR A 310 6.97 22.37 -21.38
CA TYR A 310 8.04 21.47 -21.78
C TYR A 310 9.43 22.11 -21.68
N GLU A 311 9.57 23.41 -21.92
CA GLU A 311 10.83 24.12 -21.66
C GLU A 311 11.18 24.10 -20.18
N MET A 312 10.20 24.37 -19.29
CA MET A 312 10.40 24.22 -17.85
C MET A 312 10.77 22.77 -17.47
N ARG A 313 10.12 21.78 -18.07
CA ARG A 313 10.39 20.36 -17.85
C ARG A 313 11.82 20.00 -18.24
N LEU A 314 12.30 20.50 -19.37
CA LEU A 314 13.68 20.31 -19.84
C LEU A 314 14.70 20.84 -18.82
N GLN A 315 14.45 22.02 -18.24
CA GLN A 315 15.33 22.57 -17.19
C GLN A 315 15.32 21.73 -15.90
N VAL A 316 14.19 21.12 -15.54
CA VAL A 316 14.13 20.19 -14.39
C VAL A 316 14.88 18.90 -14.70
N ALA A 317 14.76 18.35 -15.92
CA ALA A 317 15.50 17.17 -16.35
C ALA A 317 17.03 17.40 -16.30
N ARG A 318 17.50 18.60 -16.63
CA ARG A 318 18.90 19.00 -16.42
C ARG A 318 19.32 18.95 -14.96
N LYS A 319 18.51 19.52 -14.07
CA LYS A 319 18.78 19.50 -12.62
C LYS A 319 18.80 18.10 -12.02
N LEU A 320 18.04 17.17 -12.62
CA LEU A 320 18.02 15.76 -12.25
C LEU A 320 19.21 14.97 -12.81
N GLU A 321 19.96 15.54 -13.76
CA GLU A 321 21.00 14.84 -14.54
C GLU A 321 20.47 13.56 -15.22
N ASP A 322 19.17 13.52 -15.54
CA ASP A 322 18.51 12.37 -16.17
C ASP A 322 18.46 12.57 -17.68
N LEU A 323 19.35 11.87 -18.39
CA LEU A 323 19.45 11.92 -19.85
C LEU A 323 18.16 11.45 -20.55
N SER A 324 17.47 10.46 -20.00
CA SER A 324 16.25 9.93 -20.62
C SER A 324 15.12 10.95 -20.55
N LEU A 325 14.92 11.57 -19.38
CA LEU A 325 13.91 12.63 -19.22
C LEU A 325 14.26 13.87 -20.05
N PHE A 326 15.55 14.18 -20.16
CA PHE A 326 16.03 15.29 -20.98
C PHE A 326 15.69 15.07 -22.45
N GLN A 327 16.03 13.90 -23.01
CA GLN A 327 15.71 13.55 -24.40
C GLN A 327 14.19 13.54 -24.65
N GLN A 328 13.40 12.97 -23.74
CA GLN A 328 11.94 12.99 -23.85
C GLN A 328 11.37 14.41 -23.89
N ALA A 329 11.88 15.31 -23.03
CA ALA A 329 11.44 16.71 -23.02
C ALA A 329 11.86 17.45 -24.32
N GLN A 330 13.04 17.14 -24.88
CA GLN A 330 13.45 17.68 -26.18
C GLN A 330 12.56 17.20 -27.31
N ASP A 331 12.19 15.92 -27.32
CA ASP A 331 11.34 15.35 -28.38
C ASP A 331 9.93 15.94 -28.33
N ASP A 332 9.39 16.16 -27.13
CA ASP A 332 8.11 16.89 -26.95
C ASP A 332 8.21 18.33 -27.47
N LEU A 333 9.29 19.05 -27.18
CA LEU A 333 9.52 20.41 -27.69
C LEU A 333 9.66 20.45 -29.21
N LYS A 334 10.47 19.57 -29.80
CA LYS A 334 10.65 19.47 -31.26
C LYS A 334 9.32 19.23 -31.95
N ARG A 335 8.52 18.29 -31.42
CA ARG A 335 7.18 17.99 -31.95
C ARG A 335 6.27 19.22 -31.91
N ILE A 336 6.30 19.98 -30.81
CA ILE A 336 5.51 21.21 -30.66
C ILE A 336 5.96 22.32 -31.61
N PHE A 337 7.27 22.57 -31.73
CA PHE A 337 7.78 23.61 -32.62
C PHE A 337 7.64 23.24 -34.11
N CYS A 338 7.71 21.95 -34.46
CA CYS A 338 7.33 21.47 -35.79
C CYS A 338 5.87 21.84 -36.11
N ASN A 339 4.95 21.65 -35.17
CA ASN A 339 3.53 22.01 -35.36
C ASN A 339 3.32 23.53 -35.48
N LEU A 340 4.19 24.33 -34.85
CA LEU A 340 4.19 25.80 -34.96
C LEU A 340 4.90 26.32 -36.21
N GLY A 341 5.64 25.47 -36.94
CA GLY A 341 6.48 25.86 -38.06
C GLY A 341 7.79 26.57 -37.68
N ASP A 342 8.18 26.54 -36.40
CA ASP A 342 9.42 27.15 -35.90
C ASP A 342 10.58 26.15 -35.99
N PHE A 343 11.10 25.96 -37.20
CA PHE A 343 12.18 25.01 -37.46
C PHE A 343 13.53 25.44 -36.86
N ASP A 344 13.72 26.73 -36.58
CA ASP A 344 14.92 27.23 -35.92
C ASP A 344 15.01 26.69 -34.49
N ARG A 345 13.90 26.73 -33.75
CA ARG A 345 13.83 26.10 -32.43
C ARG A 345 13.96 24.58 -32.48
N VAL A 346 13.39 23.91 -33.47
CA VAL A 346 13.58 22.46 -33.66
C VAL A 346 15.06 22.11 -33.83
N HIS A 347 15.78 22.88 -34.65
CA HIS A 347 17.22 22.71 -34.83
C HIS A 347 17.98 22.98 -33.52
N GLN A 348 17.63 24.05 -32.79
CA GLN A 348 18.22 24.38 -31.49
C GLN A 348 18.08 23.20 -30.50
N PHE A 349 16.88 22.67 -30.30
CA PHE A 349 16.64 21.54 -29.39
C PHE A 349 17.23 20.21 -29.88
N SER A 350 17.62 20.11 -31.15
CA SER A 350 18.29 18.92 -31.69
C SER A 350 19.79 18.91 -31.39
N HIS A 351 20.39 20.07 -31.16
CA HIS A 351 21.82 20.23 -30.85
C HIS A 351 22.09 20.58 -29.39
N GLU A 352 21.05 20.87 -28.62
CA GLU A 352 21.17 21.15 -27.19
C GLU A 352 21.57 19.89 -26.41
N SER A 353 22.61 19.98 -25.57
CA SER A 353 23.09 18.88 -24.73
C SER A 353 22.63 19.02 -23.27
N LEU A 354 22.66 17.89 -22.55
CA LEU A 354 22.41 17.85 -21.11
C LEU A 354 23.44 18.71 -20.35
N HIS A 355 24.72 18.61 -20.76
CA HIS A 355 25.83 19.41 -20.27
C HIS A 355 26.33 20.33 -21.40
N PRO A 356 25.84 21.57 -21.51
CA PRO A 356 26.41 22.54 -22.42
C PRO A 356 27.85 22.88 -21.96
N ALA A 357 28.74 23.02 -22.94
CA ALA A 357 30.17 23.24 -22.74
C ALA A 357 30.51 24.58 -22.07
#